data_AF-G4YQ52-F1
#
_entry.id   AF-G4YQ52-F1
#
_cell.length_a   1.000
_cell.length_b   1.000
_cell.length_c   1.000
_cell.angle_alpha   90.00
_cell.angle_beta   90.00
_cell.angle_gamma   90.00
#
_symmetry.space_group_name_H-M   'P 1'
#
loop_
_entity.id
_entity.type
_entity.pdbx_description
1 polymer ?
#
loop_
_entity_poly.entity_id
_entity_poly.type
_entity_poly.pdbx_seq_one_letter_code
_entity_poly.pdbx_strand_id
1 'polypeptide(L)'
;MADDDSVIRRRLLTRTSTVGKMGLKKCAETMLGLVEMLADEAVDDATCRADLDALFWEMEQLEFEANKTEIWNYTCDRELEEYETLNAEIDTSIDKVAREIEELKAKVHVEKTVRAYKEEYESIARVINELPSRRDISAEIETQLRRLEEATAAIEAVDGKLDLRTKQFALLMNTIQNLKATLDEDALMEEEEEKEKQRQEEDEDMEDVEPKQTNESGRSPSPL
;
A
#
# COMPACT_ATOMS: atom_id res chain seq x y z
N MET A 1 -1.61 -55.92 -37.86
CA MET A 1 -2.24 -54.73 -37.24
C MET A 1 -1.51 -53.43 -37.60
N ALA A 2 -0.26 -53.17 -37.18
CA ALA A 2 0.45 -51.94 -37.61
C ALA A 2 0.72 -51.89 -39.13
N ASP A 3 0.94 -53.05 -39.76
CA ASP A 3 1.19 -53.16 -41.20
C ASP A 3 -0.10 -52.93 -42.02
N ASP A 4 -1.22 -53.50 -41.59
CA ASP A 4 -2.53 -53.33 -42.22
C ASP A 4 -3.01 -51.88 -42.19
N ASP A 5 -2.80 -51.18 -41.07
CA ASP A 5 -3.15 -49.77 -40.93
C ASP A 5 -2.33 -48.88 -41.86
N SER A 6 -1.06 -49.22 -42.09
CA SER A 6 -0.20 -48.52 -43.06
C SER A 6 -0.67 -48.75 -44.50
N VAL A 7 -1.13 -49.97 -44.81
CA VAL A 7 -1.68 -50.34 -46.12
C VAL A 7 -3.02 -49.66 -46.36
N ILE A 8 -3.89 -49.60 -45.36
CA ILE A 8 -5.18 -48.91 -45.41
C ILE A 8 -4.98 -47.41 -45.57
N ARG A 9 -4.08 -46.81 -44.79
CA ARG A 9 -3.75 -45.38 -44.87
C ARG A 9 -3.15 -45.02 -46.23
N ARG A 10 -2.24 -45.84 -46.75
CA ARG A 10 -1.69 -45.69 -48.11
C ARG A 10 -2.78 -45.82 -49.18
N ARG A 11 -3.73 -46.74 -49.02
CA ARG A 11 -4.87 -46.92 -49.95
C ARG A 11 -5.84 -45.74 -49.95
N LEU A 12 -6.13 -45.19 -48.77
CA LEU A 12 -7.01 -44.04 -48.60
C LEU A 12 -6.36 -42.77 -49.14
N LEU A 13 -5.09 -42.52 -48.84
CA LEU A 13 -4.32 -41.35 -49.30
C LEU A 13 -4.18 -41.31 -50.83
N THR A 14 -3.94 -42.47 -51.45
CA THR A 14 -3.75 -42.55 -52.92
C THR A 14 -5.07 -42.72 -53.69
N ARG A 15 -6.22 -42.80 -53.00
CA ARG A 15 -7.53 -43.18 -53.60
C ARG A 15 -7.38 -44.35 -54.59
N THR A 16 -6.51 -45.31 -54.27
CA THR A 16 -6.08 -46.43 -55.15
C THR A 16 -7.19 -47.45 -55.46
N SER A 17 -8.44 -47.16 -55.11
CA SER A 17 -9.60 -47.82 -55.72
C SER A 17 -9.55 -47.76 -57.26
N THR A 18 -8.86 -46.76 -57.84
CA THR A 18 -8.82 -46.59 -59.31
C THR A 18 -7.43 -46.68 -59.96
N VAL A 19 -6.34 -46.89 -59.21
CA VAL A 19 -5.00 -47.08 -59.81
C VAL A 19 -4.71 -48.57 -59.94
N GLY A 20 -5.24 -49.15 -61.02
CA GLY A 20 -4.43 -49.79 -62.03
C GLY A 20 -3.49 -50.94 -61.64
N LYS A 21 -3.76 -51.73 -60.59
CA LYS A 21 -3.18 -53.10 -60.57
C LYS A 21 -3.68 -53.97 -61.75
N MET A 22 -4.71 -53.49 -62.45
CA MET A 22 -5.29 -54.17 -63.61
C MET A 22 -4.66 -53.72 -64.94
N GLY A 23 -4.38 -52.43 -65.17
CA GLY A 23 -3.94 -51.92 -66.50
C GLY A 23 -2.64 -52.54 -67.01
N LEU A 24 -1.54 -52.40 -66.26
CA LEU A 24 -0.24 -52.95 -66.67
C LEU A 24 -0.25 -54.47 -66.76
N LYS A 25 -0.90 -55.12 -65.78
CA LYS A 25 -1.02 -56.58 -65.74
C LYS A 25 -1.82 -57.09 -66.96
N LYS A 26 -2.94 -56.44 -67.27
CA LYS A 26 -3.82 -56.79 -68.39
C LYS A 26 -3.14 -56.55 -69.74
N CYS A 27 -2.42 -55.43 -69.89
CA CYS A 27 -1.60 -55.16 -71.07
C CYS A 27 -0.47 -56.20 -71.24
N ALA A 28 0.15 -56.65 -70.15
CA ALA A 28 1.17 -57.70 -70.20
C ALA A 28 0.57 -59.07 -70.55
N GLU A 29 -0.61 -59.40 -70.02
CA GLU A 29 -1.34 -60.63 -70.33
C GLU A 29 -1.80 -60.67 -71.80
N THR A 30 -2.31 -59.57 -72.35
CA THR A 30 -2.68 -59.48 -73.78
C THR A 30 -1.47 -59.55 -74.69
N MET A 31 -0.35 -58.93 -74.31
CA MET A 31 0.90 -59.03 -75.06
C MET A 31 1.45 -60.46 -75.07
N LEU A 32 1.46 -61.15 -73.93
CA LEU A 32 1.92 -62.53 -73.84
C LEU A 32 1.00 -63.47 -74.63
N GLY A 33 -0.33 -63.28 -74.56
CA GLY A 33 -1.28 -64.05 -75.36
C GLY A 33 -1.06 -63.88 -76.87
N LEU A 34 -0.80 -62.65 -77.34
CA LEU A 34 -0.47 -62.39 -78.74
C LEU A 34 0.83 -63.10 -79.17
N VAL A 35 1.86 -63.11 -78.33
CA VAL A 35 3.12 -63.82 -78.61
C VAL A 35 2.91 -65.33 -78.70
N GLU A 36 2.07 -65.91 -77.84
CA GLU A 36 1.72 -67.33 -77.87
C GLU A 36 0.95 -67.70 -79.16
N MET A 37 0.03 -66.84 -79.62
CA MET A 37 -0.71 -67.05 -80.86
C MET A 37 0.14 -66.89 -82.11
N LEU A 38 1.10 -65.96 -82.12
CA LEU A 38 2.06 -65.81 -83.22
C LEU A 38 3.03 -67.00 -83.33
N ALA A 39 3.19 -67.79 -82.27
CA ALA A 39 4.01 -69.00 -82.28
C ALA A 39 3.27 -70.24 -82.84
N ASP A 40 1.95 -70.16 -83.02
CA ASP A 40 1.12 -71.24 -83.57
C ASP A 40 0.85 -71.01 -85.07
N GLU A 41 1.41 -71.87 -85.93
CA GLU A 41 1.26 -71.79 -87.38
C GLU A 41 -0.18 -72.05 -87.89
N ALA A 42 -1.10 -72.49 -87.01
CA ALA A 42 -2.49 -72.79 -87.35
C ALA A 42 -3.45 -71.58 -87.16
N VAL A 43 -2.97 -70.45 -86.63
CA VAL A 43 -3.80 -69.26 -86.35
C VAL A 43 -4.08 -68.48 -87.63
N ASP A 44 -5.32 -67.97 -87.78
CA ASP A 44 -5.73 -67.14 -88.90
C ASP A 44 -5.30 -65.67 -88.73
N ASP A 45 -4.94 -65.05 -89.85
CA ASP A 45 -4.46 -63.65 -89.89
C ASP A 45 -5.49 -62.65 -89.34
N ALA A 46 -6.78 -62.98 -89.41
CA ALA A 46 -7.87 -62.15 -88.88
C ALA A 46 -7.91 -62.14 -87.35
N THR A 47 -7.72 -63.29 -86.69
CA THR A 47 -7.62 -63.37 -85.22
C THR A 47 -6.36 -62.66 -84.74
N CYS A 48 -5.22 -62.89 -85.40
CA CYS A 48 -3.97 -62.21 -85.06
C CYS A 48 -4.11 -60.68 -85.11
N ARG A 49 -4.82 -60.16 -86.12
CA ARG A 49 -5.07 -58.71 -86.24
C ARG A 49 -6.00 -58.17 -85.16
N ALA A 50 -7.03 -58.92 -84.79
CA ALA A 50 -7.95 -58.54 -83.72
C ALA A 50 -7.25 -58.44 -82.35
N ASP A 51 -6.35 -59.37 -82.06
CA ASP A 51 -5.59 -59.36 -80.80
C ASP A 51 -4.49 -58.29 -80.78
N LEU A 52 -3.93 -57.95 -81.94
CA LEU A 52 -3.02 -56.81 -82.09
C LEU A 52 -3.76 -55.48 -81.85
N ASP A 53 -4.97 -55.31 -82.39
CA ASP A 53 -5.81 -54.15 -82.12
C ASP A 53 -6.21 -54.08 -80.63
N ALA A 54 -6.48 -55.23 -79.99
CA ALA A 54 -6.74 -55.31 -78.55
C ALA A 54 -5.51 -54.93 -77.71
N LEU A 55 -4.30 -55.31 -78.12
CA LEU A 55 -3.07 -54.89 -77.46
C LEU A 55 -2.88 -53.37 -77.55
N PHE A 56 -3.10 -52.76 -78.72
CA PHE A 56 -3.00 -51.31 -78.85
C PHE A 56 -4.01 -50.56 -77.98
N TRP A 57 -5.23 -51.07 -77.88
CA TRP A 57 -6.23 -50.51 -76.97
C TRP A 57 -5.78 -50.56 -75.49
N GLU A 58 -5.22 -51.69 -75.04
CA GLU A 58 -4.72 -51.79 -73.67
C GLU A 58 -3.48 -50.91 -73.42
N MET A 59 -2.63 -50.70 -74.44
CA MET A 59 -1.50 -49.77 -74.35
C MET A 59 -1.95 -48.31 -74.23
N GLU A 60 -2.92 -47.87 -75.02
CA GLU A 60 -3.50 -46.52 -74.93
C GLU A 60 -4.16 -46.29 -73.56
N GLN A 61 -4.88 -47.29 -73.06
CA GLN A 61 -5.49 -47.24 -71.73
C GLN A 61 -4.43 -47.14 -70.62
N LEU A 62 -3.32 -47.87 -70.74
CA LEU A 62 -2.21 -47.82 -69.79
C LEU A 62 -1.52 -46.45 -69.80
N GLU A 63 -1.31 -45.85 -70.98
CA GLU A 63 -0.75 -44.50 -71.12
C GLU A 63 -1.66 -43.45 -70.47
N PHE A 64 -2.98 -43.55 -70.69
CA PHE A 64 -3.95 -42.67 -70.05
C PHE A 64 -3.91 -42.79 -68.52
N GLU A 65 -3.85 -44.02 -67.99
CA GLU A 65 -3.72 -44.25 -66.56
C GLU A 65 -2.42 -43.68 -66.00
N ALA A 66 -1.29 -43.84 -66.70
CA ALA A 66 0.00 -43.27 -66.30
C ALA A 66 -0.06 -41.73 -66.20
N ASN A 67 -0.56 -41.06 -67.25
CA ASN A 67 -0.73 -39.60 -67.27
C ASN A 67 -1.64 -39.11 -66.14
N LYS A 68 -2.73 -39.85 -65.86
CA LYS A 68 -3.62 -39.53 -64.73
C LYS A 68 -2.89 -39.62 -63.39
N THR A 69 -2.04 -40.64 -63.20
CA THR A 69 -1.26 -40.77 -61.95
C THR A 69 -0.21 -39.67 -61.80
N GLU A 70 0.39 -39.21 -62.90
CA GLU A 70 1.34 -38.11 -62.89
C GLU A 70 0.67 -36.80 -62.43
N ILE A 71 -0.47 -36.45 -63.02
CA ILE A 71 -1.24 -35.25 -62.63
C ILE A 71 -1.70 -35.35 -61.16
N TRP A 72 -2.11 -36.55 -60.74
CA TRP A 72 -2.50 -36.79 -59.35
C TRP A 72 -1.32 -36.55 -58.40
N ASN A 73 -0.15 -37.13 -58.67
CA ASN A 73 1.04 -36.91 -57.84
C ASN A 73 1.42 -35.44 -57.79
N TYR A 74 1.45 -34.75 -58.94
CA TYR A 74 1.71 -33.31 -58.99
C TYR A 74 0.73 -32.50 -58.12
N THR A 75 -0.55 -32.88 -58.13
CA THR A 75 -1.56 -32.20 -57.30
C THR A 75 -1.34 -32.49 -55.82
N CYS A 76 -1.03 -33.73 -55.46
CA CYS A 76 -0.72 -34.10 -54.07
C CYS A 76 0.54 -33.40 -53.54
N ASP A 77 1.59 -33.27 -54.35
CA ASP A 77 2.82 -32.57 -53.95
C ASP A 77 2.51 -31.09 -53.66
N ARG A 78 1.73 -30.44 -54.53
CA ARG A 78 1.27 -29.06 -54.30
C ARG A 78 0.40 -28.92 -53.05
N GLU A 79 -0.54 -29.84 -52.83
CA GLU A 79 -1.37 -29.84 -51.62
C GLU A 79 -0.52 -30.01 -50.36
N LEU A 80 0.52 -30.84 -50.39
CA LEU A 80 1.46 -31.00 -49.27
C LEU A 80 2.21 -29.70 -48.96
N GLU A 81 2.72 -29.01 -49.98
CA GLU A 81 3.35 -27.69 -49.81
C GLU A 81 2.38 -26.67 -49.21
N GLU A 82 1.13 -26.63 -49.68
CA GLU A 82 0.08 -25.77 -49.12
C GLU A 82 -0.20 -26.11 -47.65
N TYR A 83 -0.24 -27.39 -47.27
CA TYR A 83 -0.41 -27.79 -45.88
C TYR A 83 0.79 -27.42 -44.99
N GLU A 84 2.02 -27.53 -45.50
CA GLU A 84 3.22 -27.11 -44.78
C GLU A 84 3.21 -25.61 -44.50
N THR A 85 2.86 -24.80 -45.51
CA THR A 85 2.75 -23.34 -45.35
C THR A 85 1.64 -22.98 -44.36
N LEU A 86 0.47 -23.59 -44.46
CA LEU A 86 -0.64 -23.37 -43.53
C LEU A 86 -0.25 -23.76 -42.09
N ASN A 87 0.47 -24.86 -41.92
CA ASN A 87 0.92 -25.28 -40.59
C ASN A 87 1.91 -24.27 -39.99
N ALA A 88 2.84 -23.76 -40.79
CA ALA A 88 3.76 -22.70 -40.36
C ALA A 88 3.01 -21.40 -39.98
N GLU A 89 1.99 -21.01 -40.74
CA GLU A 89 1.13 -19.87 -40.40
C GLU A 89 0.39 -20.07 -39.08
N ILE A 90 -0.14 -21.27 -38.84
CA ILE A 90 -0.79 -21.62 -37.58
C ILE A 90 0.19 -21.53 -36.42
N ASP A 91 1.39 -22.10 -36.56
CA ASP A 91 2.42 -22.07 -35.52
C ASP A 91 2.83 -20.63 -35.18
N THR A 92 3.05 -19.77 -36.19
CA THR A 92 3.37 -18.35 -35.95
C THR A 92 2.23 -17.59 -35.28
N SER A 93 0.97 -17.92 -35.61
CA SER A 93 -0.21 -17.36 -34.96
C SER A 93 -0.31 -17.79 -33.49
N ILE A 94 -0.06 -19.07 -33.20
CA ILE A 94 -0.02 -19.61 -31.84
C ILE A 94 1.05 -18.87 -31.02
N ASP A 95 2.26 -18.72 -31.55
CA ASP A 95 3.35 -18.02 -30.87
C ASP A 95 3.04 -16.55 -30.61
N LYS A 96 2.32 -15.89 -31.53
CA LYS A 96 1.88 -14.50 -31.35
C LYS A 96 0.86 -14.42 -30.22
N VAL A 97 -0.17 -15.27 -30.23
CA VAL A 97 -1.20 -15.28 -29.18
C VAL A 97 -0.61 -15.66 -27.83
N ALA A 98 0.34 -16.58 -27.78
CA ALA A 98 1.05 -16.96 -26.56
C ALA A 98 1.78 -15.75 -25.94
N ARG A 99 2.49 -14.95 -26.77
CA ARG A 99 3.14 -13.71 -26.33
C ARG A 99 2.13 -12.67 -25.83
N GLU A 100 1.03 -12.48 -26.55
CA GLU A 100 -0.04 -11.56 -26.13
C GLU A 100 -0.64 -11.97 -24.76
N ILE A 101 -0.80 -13.27 -24.51
CA ILE A 101 -1.25 -13.78 -23.21
C ILE A 101 -0.25 -13.44 -22.09
N GLU A 102 1.04 -13.60 -22.33
CA GLU A 102 2.08 -13.24 -21.35
C GLU A 102 2.09 -11.74 -21.03
N GLU A 103 1.99 -10.90 -22.06
CA GLU A 103 1.87 -9.45 -21.88
C GLU A 103 0.61 -9.06 -21.10
N LEU A 104 -0.53 -9.66 -21.41
CA LEU A 104 -1.79 -9.41 -20.70
C LEU A 104 -1.72 -9.87 -19.24
N LYS A 105 -1.07 -11.01 -18.95
CA LYS A 105 -0.82 -11.45 -17.58
C LYS A 105 0.00 -10.42 -16.80
N ALA A 106 1.06 -9.89 -17.39
CA ALA A 106 1.88 -8.86 -16.77
C ALA A 106 1.07 -7.59 -16.47
N LYS A 107 0.27 -7.12 -17.44
CA LYS A 107 -0.65 -5.97 -17.26
C LYS A 107 -1.65 -6.20 -16.13
N VAL A 108 -2.26 -7.38 -16.07
CA VAL A 108 -3.20 -7.75 -15.00
C VAL A 108 -2.54 -7.73 -13.63
N HIS A 109 -1.29 -8.19 -13.51
CA HIS A 109 -0.55 -8.11 -12.26
C HIS A 109 -0.33 -6.66 -11.81
N VAL A 110 0.09 -5.78 -12.72
CA VAL A 110 0.28 -4.35 -12.42
C VAL A 110 -1.04 -3.70 -11.99
N GLU A 111 -2.13 -3.94 -12.71
CA GLU A 111 -3.44 -3.39 -12.37
C GLU A 111 -3.96 -3.88 -11.01
N LYS A 112 -3.70 -5.14 -10.65
CA LYS A 112 -4.02 -5.67 -9.31
C LYS A 112 -3.27 -4.91 -8.22
N THR A 113 -1.99 -4.62 -8.43
CA THR A 113 -1.18 -3.84 -7.49
C THR A 113 -1.70 -2.40 -7.38
N VAL A 114 -2.01 -1.75 -8.51
CA VAL A 114 -2.62 -0.40 -8.51
C VAL A 114 -3.95 -0.37 -7.76
N ARG A 115 -4.78 -1.40 -7.97
CA ARG A 115 -6.05 -1.55 -7.25
C ARG A 115 -5.83 -1.70 -5.75
N ALA A 116 -4.89 -2.53 -5.32
CA ALA A 116 -4.57 -2.69 -3.90
C ALA A 116 -4.16 -1.36 -3.27
N TYR A 117 -3.28 -0.59 -3.92
CA TYR A 117 -2.92 0.75 -3.44
C TYR A 117 -4.11 1.70 -3.38
N LYS A 118 -5.00 1.69 -4.38
CA LYS A 118 -6.23 2.52 -4.35
C LYS A 118 -7.13 2.15 -3.16
N GLU A 119 -7.31 0.86 -2.89
CA GLU A 119 -8.10 0.39 -1.75
C GLU A 119 -7.47 0.81 -0.41
N GLU A 120 -6.13 0.75 -0.29
CA GLU A 120 -5.40 1.27 0.87
C GLU A 120 -5.58 2.79 1.04
N TYR A 121 -5.43 3.56 -0.03
CA TYR A 121 -5.65 5.01 -0.01
C TYR A 121 -7.08 5.37 0.38
N GLU A 122 -8.08 4.67 -0.15
CA GLU A 122 -9.48 4.86 0.22
C GLU A 122 -9.73 4.54 1.70
N SER A 123 -9.12 3.46 2.23
CA SER A 123 -9.22 3.12 3.64
C SER A 123 -8.65 4.23 4.53
N ILE A 124 -7.47 4.74 4.19
CA ILE A 124 -6.83 5.84 4.93
C ILE A 124 -7.67 7.11 4.80
N ALA A 125 -8.18 7.43 3.61
CA ALA A 125 -9.02 8.60 3.39
C ALA A 125 -10.32 8.55 4.21
N ARG A 126 -10.94 7.37 4.38
CA ARG A 126 -12.11 7.20 5.26
C ARG A 126 -11.77 7.57 6.70
N VAL A 127 -10.67 7.02 7.24
CA VAL A 127 -10.23 7.33 8.62
C VAL A 127 -9.90 8.81 8.78
N ILE A 128 -9.24 9.43 7.79
CA ILE A 128 -8.93 10.88 7.83
C ILE A 128 -10.21 11.71 7.82
N ASN A 129 -11.23 11.32 7.05
CA ASN A 129 -12.50 12.04 6.96
C ASN A 129 -13.37 11.94 8.23
N GLU A 130 -13.12 10.95 9.09
CA GLU A 130 -13.76 10.87 10.42
C GLU A 130 -13.18 11.90 11.40
N LEU A 131 -11.95 12.38 11.15
CA LEU A 131 -11.32 13.41 11.97
C LEU A 131 -11.87 14.80 11.64
N PRO A 132 -12.01 15.70 12.64
CA PRO A 132 -12.48 17.06 12.40
C PRO A 132 -11.51 17.81 11.48
N SER A 133 -12.06 18.76 10.71
CA SER A 133 -11.24 19.49 9.76
C SER A 133 -10.13 20.24 10.49
N ARG A 134 -8.98 20.37 9.84
CA ARG A 134 -7.83 21.09 10.41
C ARG A 134 -8.19 22.51 10.84
N ARG A 135 -9.11 23.15 10.10
CA ARG A 135 -9.61 24.49 10.41
C ARG A 135 -10.40 24.51 11.72
N ASP A 136 -11.26 23.52 11.95
CA ASP A 136 -12.07 23.44 13.17
C ASP A 136 -11.19 23.13 14.38
N ILE A 137 -10.18 22.26 14.24
CA ILE A 137 -9.16 22.01 15.28
C ILE A 137 -8.39 23.30 15.60
N SER A 138 -7.93 24.04 14.58
CA SER A 138 -7.21 25.30 14.80
C SER A 138 -8.07 26.34 15.52
N ALA A 139 -9.35 26.45 15.18
CA ALA A 139 -10.28 27.36 15.84
C ALA A 139 -10.49 26.97 17.31
N GLU A 140 -10.63 25.66 17.60
CA GLU A 140 -10.74 25.18 18.98
C GLU A 140 -9.45 25.41 19.79
N ILE A 141 -8.28 25.28 19.16
CA ILE A 141 -7.01 25.62 19.83
C ILE A 141 -6.97 27.10 20.20
N GLU A 142 -7.39 27.98 19.28
CA GLU A 142 -7.39 29.43 19.51
C GLU A 142 -8.37 29.83 20.63
N THR A 143 -9.57 29.24 20.67
CA THR A 143 -10.52 29.49 21.77
C THR A 143 -9.99 29.00 23.11
N GLN A 144 -9.36 27.83 23.17
CA GLN A 144 -8.77 27.31 24.41
C GLN A 144 -7.57 28.14 24.86
N LEU A 145 -6.73 28.62 23.94
CA LEU A 145 -5.63 29.55 24.26
C LEU A 145 -6.16 30.85 24.88
N ARG A 146 -7.22 31.44 24.29
CA ARG A 146 -7.83 32.65 24.84
C ARG A 146 -8.38 32.43 26.25
N ARG A 147 -9.03 31.29 26.49
CA ARG A 147 -9.53 30.92 27.84
C ARG A 147 -8.39 30.76 28.84
N LEU A 148 -7.25 30.23 28.41
CA LEU A 148 -6.07 30.07 29.25
C LEU A 148 -5.46 31.43 29.61
N GLU A 149 -5.36 32.34 28.64
CA GLU A 149 -4.93 33.73 28.88
C GLU A 149 -5.86 34.45 29.86
N GLU A 150 -7.17 34.37 29.66
CA GLU A 150 -8.18 34.96 30.56
C GLU A 150 -8.07 34.40 31.98
N ALA A 151 -7.90 33.08 32.13
CA ALA A 151 -7.73 32.43 33.44
C ALA A 151 -6.41 32.86 34.11
N THR A 152 -5.32 32.97 33.36
CA THR A 152 -4.02 33.40 33.87
C THR A 152 -4.08 34.84 34.36
N ALA A 153 -4.69 35.74 33.58
CA ALA A 153 -4.90 37.12 33.98
C ALA A 153 -5.79 37.24 35.22
N ALA A 154 -6.81 36.38 35.36
CA ALA A 154 -7.65 36.33 36.54
C ALA A 154 -6.86 35.88 37.79
N ILE A 155 -5.98 34.88 37.65
CA ILE A 155 -5.09 34.43 38.72
C ILE A 155 -4.15 35.57 39.13
N GLU A 156 -3.48 36.20 38.18
CA GLU A 156 -2.58 37.34 38.46
C GLU A 156 -3.31 38.50 39.16
N ALA A 157 -4.55 38.78 38.76
CA ALA A 157 -5.36 39.82 39.40
C ALA A 157 -5.77 39.44 40.84
N VAL A 158 -6.04 38.16 41.12
CA VAL A 158 -6.33 37.66 42.47
C VAL A 158 -5.08 37.67 43.33
N ASP A 159 -3.94 37.21 42.80
CA ASP A 159 -2.65 37.24 43.50
C ASP A 159 -2.25 38.67 43.85
N GLY A 160 -2.42 39.63 42.93
CA GLY A 160 -2.17 41.05 43.20
C GLY A 160 -3.08 41.62 44.31
N LYS A 161 -4.35 41.20 44.38
CA LYS A 161 -5.26 41.57 45.48
C LYS A 161 -4.83 40.93 46.79
N LEU A 162 -4.40 39.67 46.77
CA LEU A 162 -3.94 38.95 47.95
C LEU A 162 -2.68 39.60 48.50
N ASP A 163 -1.71 39.94 47.65
CA ASP A 163 -0.51 40.67 48.03
C ASP A 163 -0.82 42.03 48.67
N LEU A 164 -1.76 42.79 48.08
CA LEU A 164 -2.20 44.05 48.66
C LEU A 164 -2.82 43.85 50.05
N ARG A 165 -3.69 42.83 50.20
CA ARG A 165 -4.30 42.49 51.49
C ARG A 165 -3.26 42.06 52.53
N THR A 166 -2.27 41.26 52.13
CA THR A 166 -1.14 40.86 52.99
C THR A 166 -0.35 42.08 53.46
N LYS A 167 -0.05 43.02 52.56
CA LYS A 167 0.62 44.30 52.91
C LYS A 167 -0.22 45.16 53.85
N GLN A 168 -1.53 45.28 53.60
CA GLN A 168 -2.45 46.00 54.47
C GLN A 168 -2.54 45.36 55.86
N PHE A 169 -2.57 44.04 55.93
CA PHE A 169 -2.61 43.30 57.19
C PHE A 169 -1.31 43.46 57.97
N ALA A 170 -0.16 43.43 57.30
CA ALA A 170 1.14 43.71 57.90
C ALA A 170 1.23 45.14 58.45
N LEU A 171 0.74 46.14 57.71
CA LEU A 171 0.66 47.53 58.18
C LEU A 171 -0.22 47.65 59.43
N LEU A 172 -1.43 47.08 59.39
CA LEU A 172 -2.34 47.06 60.54
C LEU A 172 -1.66 46.44 61.76
N MET A 173 -0.98 45.29 61.58
CA MET A 173 -0.31 44.63 62.69
C MET A 173 0.85 45.45 63.26
N ASN A 174 1.59 46.17 62.42
CA ASN A 174 2.61 47.12 62.87
C ASN A 174 1.97 48.30 63.64
N THR A 175 0.85 48.85 63.17
CA THR A 175 0.16 49.92 63.91
C THR A 175 -0.37 49.45 65.27
N ILE A 176 -0.90 48.22 65.36
CA ILE A 176 -1.32 47.63 66.63
C ILE A 176 -0.13 47.45 67.57
N GLN A 177 1.02 46.99 67.05
CA GLN A 177 2.24 46.86 67.84
C GLN A 177 2.74 48.22 68.34
N ASN A 178 2.71 49.26 67.50
CA ASN A 178 3.09 50.62 67.90
C ASN A 178 2.11 51.21 68.92
N LEU A 179 0.80 51.07 68.71
CA LEU A 179 -0.22 51.49 69.68
C LEU A 179 -0.06 50.77 71.03
N LYS A 180 0.27 49.47 70.99
CA LYS A 180 0.59 48.72 72.21
C LYS A 180 1.85 49.26 72.88
N ALA A 181 2.90 49.53 72.11
CA ALA A 181 4.13 50.13 72.63
C ALA A 181 3.88 51.51 73.24
N THR A 182 3.07 52.36 72.59
CA THR A 182 2.68 53.68 73.14
C THR A 182 1.82 53.53 74.39
N LEU A 183 0.88 52.59 74.45
CA LEU A 183 0.11 52.32 75.67
C LEU A 183 1.02 51.79 76.81
N ASP A 184 1.98 50.94 76.48
CA ASP A 184 2.97 50.44 77.44
C ASP A 184 3.89 51.60 77.92
N GLU A 185 4.27 52.53 77.04
CA GLU A 185 5.02 53.75 77.35
C GLU A 185 4.20 54.75 78.20
N ASP A 186 2.94 54.99 77.84
CA ASP A 186 2.03 55.87 78.59
C ASP A 186 1.76 55.30 79.99
N ALA A 187 1.58 53.98 80.13
CA ALA A 187 1.46 53.32 81.43
C ALA A 187 2.73 53.48 82.28
N LEU A 188 3.91 53.43 81.66
CA LEU A 188 5.18 53.71 82.35
C LEU A 188 5.29 55.18 82.78
N MET A 189 4.85 56.12 81.94
CA MET A 189 4.85 57.55 82.28
C MET A 189 3.82 57.89 83.37
N GLU A 190 2.62 57.30 83.36
CA GLU A 190 1.64 57.46 84.44
C GLU A 190 2.17 56.92 85.77
N GLU A 191 2.86 55.77 85.75
CA GLU A 191 3.57 55.28 86.94
C GLU A 191 4.69 56.21 87.41
N GLU A 192 5.40 56.88 86.49
CA GLU A 192 6.45 57.84 86.83
C GLU A 192 5.86 59.15 87.39
N GLU A 193 4.75 59.64 86.82
CA GLU A 193 4.01 60.82 87.31
C GLU A 193 3.36 60.57 88.68
N GLU A 194 2.82 59.38 88.94
CA GLU A 194 2.32 59.01 90.27
C GLU A 194 3.46 58.95 91.29
N LYS A 195 4.64 58.45 90.90
CA LYS A 195 5.85 58.46 91.75
C LYS A 195 6.40 59.88 91.95
N GLU A 196 6.18 60.83 91.04
CA GLU A 196 6.52 62.24 91.23
C GLU A 196 5.51 62.98 92.12
N LYS A 197 4.21 62.72 91.98
CA LYS A 197 3.17 63.30 92.84
C LYS A 197 3.28 62.82 94.28
N GLN A 198 3.59 61.54 94.51
CA GLN A 198 3.90 61.03 95.86
C GLN A 198 5.13 61.71 96.47
N ARG A 199 6.15 62.05 95.67
CA ARG A 199 7.31 62.82 96.14
C ARG A 199 7.00 64.29 96.45
N GLN A 200 6.06 64.90 95.73
CA GLN A 200 5.64 66.28 95.97
C GLN A 200 4.69 66.41 97.18
N GLU A 201 3.83 65.41 97.42
CA GLU A 201 3.00 65.34 98.63
C GLU A 201 3.84 65.05 99.90
N GLU A 202 4.97 64.34 99.80
CA GLU A 202 5.93 64.17 100.90
C GLU A 202 6.72 65.47 101.23
N ASP A 203 6.89 66.38 100.28
CA ASP A 203 7.61 67.65 100.46
C ASP A 203 6.71 68.80 101.00
N GLU A 204 5.38 68.77 100.82
CA GLU A 204 4.45 69.78 101.36
C GLU A 204 4.03 69.57 102.83
N ASP A 205 4.24 68.39 103.41
CA ASP A 205 3.84 68.05 104.80
C ASP A 205 4.98 68.27 105.85
N MET A 206 6.08 68.94 105.48
CA MET A 206 7.28 69.12 106.31
C MET A 206 7.76 70.59 106.45
N GLU A 207 6.85 71.56 106.57
CA GLU A 207 7.17 72.92 107.08
C GLU A 207 6.29 73.30 108.29
N ASP A 208 6.49 72.64 109.43
CA ASP A 208 6.37 73.35 110.72
C ASP A 208 7.23 72.69 111.82
N VAL A 209 7.87 73.55 112.61
CA VAL A 209 8.63 73.29 113.86
C VAL A 209 10.12 72.91 113.75
N GLU A 210 10.96 73.95 113.69
CA GLU A 210 12.22 74.04 114.47
C GLU A 210 11.91 74.47 115.94
N PRO A 211 12.78 74.32 116.97
CA PRO A 211 14.21 73.96 116.91
C PRO A 211 14.74 73.03 118.05
N LYS A 212 16.04 72.72 117.94
CA LYS A 212 17.10 72.57 118.98
C LYS A 212 17.77 71.21 119.19
N GLN A 213 18.98 71.18 118.62
CA GLN A 213 20.30 70.99 119.27
C GLN A 213 20.73 69.63 119.83
N THR A 214 22.01 69.39 119.55
CA THR A 214 23.02 68.49 120.16
C THR A 214 23.17 67.13 119.46
N ASN A 215 24.36 66.60 119.18
CA ASN A 215 25.74 67.05 119.20
C ASN A 215 26.56 65.92 118.52
N GLU A 216 27.78 66.23 118.09
CA GLU A 216 28.92 65.32 118.01
C GLU A 216 29.02 64.20 116.94
N SER A 217 29.88 64.51 115.97
CA SER A 217 31.19 63.85 115.78
C SER A 217 31.35 62.80 114.68
N GLY A 218 32.48 62.93 113.96
CA GLY A 218 33.12 61.82 113.27
C GLY A 218 33.01 61.87 111.75
N ARG A 219 33.75 62.75 111.07
CA ARG A 219 35.09 62.44 110.53
C ARG A 219 35.01 61.39 109.41
N SER A 220 34.82 61.83 108.17
CA SER A 220 35.90 62.05 107.19
C SER A 220 36.02 60.90 106.18
N PRO A 221 36.82 61.04 105.12
CA PRO A 221 36.32 61.14 103.76
C PRO A 221 36.85 59.92 102.96
N SER A 222 36.59 59.75 101.69
CA SER A 222 37.41 60.36 100.65
C SER A 222 37.21 59.59 99.34
N PRO A 223 37.61 60.22 98.23
CA PRO A 223 37.21 59.87 96.88
C PRO A 223 38.21 58.94 96.19
N LEU A 224 37.75 58.34 95.10
CA LEU A 224 38.34 58.44 93.76
C LEU A 224 37.35 57.87 92.73
#